data_AF-A0A2V6UUY0-F1
#
_entry.id   AF-A0A2V6UUY0-F1
#
_cell.length_a   1.000
_cell.length_b   1.000
_cell.length_c   1.000
_cell.angle_alpha   90.00
_cell.angle_beta   90.00
_cell.angle_gamma   90.00
#
_symmetry.space_group_name_H-M   'P 1'
#
loop_
_entity.id
_entity.type
_entity.pdbx_description
1 polymer ?
#
loop_
_entity_poly.entity_id
_entity_poly.type
_entity_poly.pdbx_seq_one_letter_code
_entity_poly.pdbx_strand_id
1 'polypeptide(L)'
;MIYEIRTYRIAPRSLAEVEKRFGEAYEYRKKYSELFAFWHTEIGPLNEIVHVWPYKDLAERERIRGEAAKDPKWNPGIQEF
;
A
#
# COMPACT_ATOMS: atom_id res chain seq x y z
N MET A 1 -0.86 -2.57 19.65
CA MET A 1 -0.88 -1.71 18.46
C MET A 1 0.48 -1.81 17.79
N ILE A 2 0.49 -2.09 16.49
CA ILE A 2 1.68 -2.22 15.65
C ILE A 2 1.48 -1.42 14.36
N TYR A 3 2.57 -1.02 13.72
CA TYR A 3 2.55 -0.37 12.42
C TYR A 3 3.36 -1.22 11.43
N GLU A 4 2.71 -1.69 10.36
CA GLU A 4 3.40 -2.34 9.25
C GLU A 4 3.83 -1.25 8.25
N ILE A 5 5.11 -0.94 8.24
CA ILE A 5 5.74 -0.07 7.23
C ILE A 5 6.14 -0.95 6.06
N ARG A 6 5.72 -0.57 4.85
CA ARG A 6 6.08 -1.25 3.63
C ARG A 6 6.64 -0.22 2.66
N THR A 7 7.82 -0.52 2.14
CA THR A 7 8.52 0.28 1.15
C THR A 7 8.63 -0.53 -0.13
N TYR A 8 8.16 0.04 -1.24
CA TYR A 8 8.36 -0.56 -2.55
C TYR A 8 9.25 0.33 -3.38
N ARG A 9 10.28 -0.26 -3.95
CA ARG A 9 11.01 0.33 -5.06
C ARG A 9 10.25 0.04 -6.35
N ILE A 10 10.03 1.08 -7.14
CA ILE A 10 9.28 1.04 -8.39
C ILE A 10 10.18 1.45 -9.55
N ALA A 11 9.75 1.15 -10.77
CA ALA A 11 10.46 1.51 -11.99
C ALA A 11 10.69 3.03 -12.08
N PRO A 12 11.84 3.46 -12.62
CA PRO A 12 12.04 4.86 -12.94
C PRO A 12 10.92 5.40 -13.84
N ARG A 13 10.44 6.61 -13.52
CA ARG A 13 9.37 7.32 -14.26
C ARG A 13 7.96 6.70 -14.15
N SER A 14 7.72 5.74 -13.25
CA SER A 14 6.38 5.17 -13.04
C SER A 14 5.61 5.77 -11.87
N LEU A 15 6.23 6.64 -11.06
CA LEU A 15 5.67 7.16 -9.79
C LEU A 15 4.22 7.64 -9.93
N ALA A 16 3.95 8.58 -10.85
CA ALA A 16 2.62 9.15 -11.00
C ALA A 16 1.54 8.10 -11.33
N GLU A 17 1.89 7.10 -12.14
CA GLU A 17 0.98 6.01 -12.50
C GLU A 17 0.77 5.04 -11.33
N VAL A 18 1.84 4.73 -10.59
CA VAL A 18 1.79 3.92 -9.37
C VAL A 18 0.88 4.58 -8.33
N GLU A 19 1.05 5.89 -8.08
CA GLU A 19 0.23 6.62 -7.11
C GLU A 19 -1.24 6.66 -7.51
N LYS A 20 -1.52 6.90 -8.80
CA LYS A 20 -2.88 6.87 -9.34
C LYS A 20 -3.53 5.51 -9.13
N ARG A 21 -2.90 4.43 -9.60
CA ARG A 21 -3.45 3.06 -9.46
C ARG A 21 -3.59 2.63 -8.01
N PHE A 22 -2.63 2.99 -7.16
CA PHE A 22 -2.70 2.70 -5.74
C PHE A 22 -3.85 3.46 -5.07
N GLY A 23 -4.04 4.73 -5.39
CA GLY A 23 -5.16 5.53 -4.90
C GLY A 23 -6.51 4.95 -5.30
N GLU A 24 -6.67 4.56 -6.56
CA GLU A 24 -7.90 3.91 -7.06
C GLU A 24 -8.17 2.57 -6.35
N ALA A 25 -7.15 1.74 -6.16
CA ALA A 25 -7.26 0.46 -5.45
C ALA A 25 -7.50 0.64 -3.93
N TYR A 26 -6.94 1.70 -3.34
CA TYR A 26 -7.09 2.01 -1.92
C TYR A 26 -8.53 2.29 -1.53
N GLU A 27 -9.34 2.87 -2.41
CA GLU A 27 -10.76 3.11 -2.17
C GLU A 27 -11.54 1.81 -1.86
N TYR A 28 -11.07 0.67 -2.39
CA TYR A 28 -11.62 -0.64 -2.07
C TYR A 28 -11.01 -1.25 -0.81
N ARG A 29 -9.76 -0.88 -0.47
CA ARG A 29 -9.04 -1.40 0.69
C ARG A 29 -9.43 -0.73 2.00
N LYS A 30 -9.75 0.56 1.97
CA LYS A 30 -10.01 1.36 3.17
C LYS A 30 -11.15 0.81 4.03
N LYS A 31 -12.10 0.06 3.43
CA LYS A 31 -13.17 -0.66 4.16
C LYS A 31 -12.64 -1.78 5.08
N TYR A 32 -11.47 -2.32 4.80
CA TYR A 32 -10.81 -3.34 5.60
C TYR A 32 -9.78 -2.75 6.57
N SER A 33 -8.98 -1.81 6.08
CA SER A 33 -7.98 -1.10 6.86
C SER A 33 -7.70 0.24 6.24
N GLU A 34 -7.83 1.30 7.02
CA GLU A 34 -7.43 2.65 6.64
C GLU A 34 -5.90 2.78 6.71
N LEU A 35 -5.32 3.49 5.74
CA LEU A 35 -3.91 3.85 5.76
C LEU A 35 -3.67 4.91 6.83
N PHE A 36 -2.60 4.73 7.59
CA PHE A 36 -2.09 5.81 8.43
C PHE A 36 -1.36 6.85 7.59
N ALA A 37 -0.61 6.39 6.58
CA ALA A 37 0.15 7.26 5.70
C ALA A 37 0.52 6.61 4.37
N PHE A 38 0.67 7.44 3.35
CA PHE A 38 1.20 7.10 2.04
C PHE A 38 2.10 8.25 1.54
N TRP A 39 3.33 7.93 1.16
CA TRP A 39 4.34 8.88 0.71
C TRP A 39 5.14 8.31 -0.46
N HIS A 40 5.87 9.19 -1.15
CA HIS A 40 7.00 8.82 -2.00
C HIS A 40 8.27 9.54 -1.57
N THR A 41 9.42 8.99 -1.96
CA THR A 41 10.72 9.58 -1.62
C THR A 41 11.13 10.64 -2.64
N GLU A 42 11.14 11.91 -2.23
CA GLU A 42 11.67 13.04 -3.02
C GLU A 42 13.19 13.24 -2.84
N ILE A 43 13.71 12.94 -1.64
CA ILE A 43 15.14 13.10 -1.30
C ILE A 43 15.62 11.82 -0.60
N GLY A 44 16.67 11.18 -1.15
CA GLY A 44 17.21 9.91 -0.65
C GLY A 44 17.04 8.77 -1.67
N PRO A 45 16.65 7.55 -1.23
CA PRO A 45 16.37 6.44 -2.13
C PRO A 45 15.17 6.73 -3.06
N LEU A 46 15.45 7.21 -4.27
CA LEU A 46 14.42 7.57 -5.25
C LEU A 46 13.64 6.36 -5.79
N ASN A 47 12.51 6.66 -6.42
CA ASN A 47 11.57 5.68 -6.97
C ASN A 47 11.09 4.71 -5.88
N GLU A 48 10.74 5.25 -4.72
CA GLU A 48 10.16 4.48 -3.63
C GLU A 48 8.84 5.09 -3.21
N ILE A 49 7.85 4.22 -2.99
CA ILE A 49 6.64 4.56 -2.24
C ILE A 49 6.72 3.91 -0.86
N VAL A 50 6.22 4.62 0.15
CA VAL A 50 6.18 4.17 1.54
C VAL A 50 4.74 4.27 2.02
N HIS A 51 4.20 3.17 2.53
CA HIS A 51 2.85 3.18 3.07
C HIS A 51 2.76 2.41 4.39
N VAL A 52 2.02 2.99 5.33
CA VAL A 52 1.99 2.57 6.74
C VAL A 52 0.59 2.11 7.12
N TRP A 53 0.51 0.90 7.66
CA TRP A 53 -0.74 0.26 8.04
C TRP A 53 -0.79 0.02 9.55
N PRO A 54 -1.73 0.64 10.28
CA PRO A 54 -1.93 0.38 11.69
C PRO A 54 -2.74 -0.91 11.91
N TYR A 55 -2.31 -1.73 12.87
CA TYR A 55 -3.04 -2.91 13.33
C TYR A 55 -2.99 -3.03 14.85
N LYS A 56 -4.04 -3.55 15.47
CA LYS A 56 -4.09 -3.83 16.90
C LYS A 56 -2.97 -4.79 17.32
N ASP A 57 -2.81 -5.88 16.58
CA ASP A 57 -1.83 -6.95 16.80
C ASP A 57 -1.56 -7.74 15.50
N LEU A 58 -0.69 -8.77 15.59
CA LEU A 58 -0.32 -9.60 14.43
C LEU A 58 -1.46 -10.49 13.92
N ALA A 59 -2.39 -10.90 14.79
CA ALA A 59 -3.52 -11.74 14.39
C ALA A 59 -4.54 -10.92 13.58
N GLU A 60 -4.82 -9.68 14.00
CA GLU A 60 -5.65 -8.76 13.23
C GLU A 60 -5.03 -8.44 11.86
N ARG A 61 -3.71 -8.19 11.82
CA ARG A 61 -2.98 -7.99 10.57
C ARG A 61 -3.22 -9.15 9.60
N GLU A 62 -3.05 -10.38 10.06
CA GLU A 62 -3.23 -11.58 9.23
C GLU A 62 -4.67 -11.70 8.71
N ARG A 63 -5.66 -11.53 9.59
CA ARG A 63 -7.08 -11.58 9.22
C ARG A 63 -7.44 -10.53 8.17
N ILE A 64 -7.12 -9.25 8.42
CA ILE A 64 -7.44 -8.14 7.51
C ILE A 64 -6.75 -8.33 6.15
N ARG A 65 -5.47 -8.73 6.15
CA ARG A 65 -4.75 -8.99 4.89
C ARG A 65 -5.38 -10.15 4.12
N GLY A 66 -5.79 -11.22 4.80
CA GLY A 66 -6.46 -12.36 4.19
C GLY A 66 -7.84 -12.01 3.62
N GLU A 67 -8.62 -11.18 4.30
CA GLU A 67 -9.92 -10.70 3.82
C GLU A 67 -9.78 -9.81 2.59
N ALA A 68 -8.90 -8.83 2.64
CA ALA A 68 -8.71 -7.88 1.55
C ALA A 68 -8.02 -8.49 0.32
N ALA A 69 -7.19 -9.53 0.49
CA ALA A 69 -6.59 -10.26 -0.64
C ALA A 69 -7.63 -11.03 -1.48
N LYS A 70 -8.83 -11.29 -0.94
CA LYS A 70 -9.94 -11.91 -1.68
C LYS A 70 -10.69 -10.93 -2.57
N ASP A 71 -10.54 -9.63 -2.35
CA ASP A 71 -11.17 -8.61 -3.19
C ASP A 71 -10.31 -8.38 -4.44
N PRO A 72 -10.78 -8.77 -5.64
CA PRO A 72 -9.99 -8.61 -6.87
C PRO A 72 -9.68 -7.13 -7.18
N LYS A 73 -10.47 -6.19 -6.63
CA LYS A 73 -10.26 -4.74 -6.84
C LYS A 73 -9.17 -4.15 -5.96
N TRP A 74 -8.69 -4.88 -4.94
CA TRP A 74 -7.58 -4.42 -4.13
C TRP A 74 -6.26 -4.49 -4.88
N ASN A 75 -6.09 -5.38 -5.87
CA ASN A 75 -4.82 -5.47 -6.57
C ASN A 75 -4.54 -4.16 -7.34
N PRO A 76 -3.53 -3.34 -6.97
CA PRO A 76 -3.28 -2.08 -7.65
C PRO A 76 -2.64 -2.27 -9.03
N GLY A 77 -2.24 -3.49 -9.40
CA GLY A 77 -1.62 -3.74 -10.70
C GLY A 77 -0.32 -2.97 -10.90
N ILE A 78 0.46 -2.81 -9.83
CA ILE A 78 1.74 -2.08 -9.84
C ILE A 78 2.97 -3.00 -9.90
N GLN A 79 2.77 -4.32 -9.98
CA GLN A 79 3.85 -5.32 -9.97
C GLN A 79 4.74 -5.30 -11.22
N GLU A 80 4.26 -4.67 -12.30
CA GLU A 80 5.00 -4.47 -13.55
C GLU A 80 5.97 -3.27 -13.49
N PHE A 81 5.86 -2.46 -12.43
CA PHE A 81 6.75 -1.34 -12.15
C PHE A 81 7.81 -1.73 -11.12
#